data_AF-V4IQN1-F1
#
_entry.id   AF-V4IQN1-F1
#
_cell.length_a   1.000
_cell.length_b   1.000
_cell.length_c   1.000
_cell.angle_alpha   90.00
_cell.angle_beta   90.00
_cell.angle_gamma   90.00
#
_symmetry.space_group_name_H-M   'P 1'
#
loop_
_entity.id
_entity.type
_entity.pdbx_description
1 polymer ?
#
loop_
_entity_poly.entity_id
_entity_poly.type
_entity_poly.pdbx_seq_one_letter_code
_entity_poly.pdbx_strand_id
1 'polypeptide(L)'
;MRHFLGGLLVVWVSLGCHTMGVAGETLTLTVPRQILIEAVDAALPITFYPEAEAFEGGVTLASISDLTLGDNLIGGAITLIGQDMFIDTSIGGQSLRLNLGEIQYQSNVHASLSYDGQRRVLVVSPSIPAKTDGMASSNQPVDALLNALLEGRTYELDLNRLEPIITQLGGRQLMTEFAVNDVSVSPETIVISLIPTFTGLP
;
A
#
# COMPACT_ATOMS: atom_id res chain seq x y z
N MET A 1 56.79 39.30 -4.01
CA MET A 1 56.97 38.03 -4.75
C MET A 1 56.45 36.92 -3.83
N ARG A 2 55.18 36.49 -3.88
CA ARG A 2 54.50 35.59 -4.83
C ARG A 2 55.30 34.35 -5.23
N HIS A 3 54.77 33.18 -4.81
CA HIS A 3 54.60 31.87 -5.48
C HIS A 3 54.87 30.71 -4.49
N PHE A 4 53.82 29.97 -4.06
CA PHE A 4 53.32 28.66 -4.61
C PHE A 4 54.30 27.50 -4.27
N LEU A 5 53.96 26.26 -3.91
CA LEU A 5 52.74 25.47 -3.71
C LEU A 5 53.18 24.05 -3.25
N GLY A 6 52.30 23.28 -2.58
CA GLY A 6 52.32 21.80 -2.58
C GLY A 6 52.67 21.17 -1.21
N GLY A 7 51.85 20.36 -0.55
CA GLY A 7 50.66 19.61 -0.96
C GLY A 7 50.93 18.11 -0.88
N LEU A 8 50.41 17.42 0.14
CA LEU A 8 50.10 15.99 0.07
C LEU A 8 49.11 15.60 1.19
N LEU A 9 47.83 15.52 0.84
CA LEU A 9 46.79 14.89 1.67
C LEU A 9 46.56 13.49 1.08
N VAL A 10 46.98 12.44 1.79
CA VAL A 10 46.73 11.05 1.38
C VAL A 10 45.36 10.64 1.92
N VAL A 11 44.36 10.58 1.04
CA VAL A 11 43.06 9.98 1.34
C VAL A 11 43.16 8.49 1.05
N TRP A 12 43.04 7.67 2.08
CA TRP A 12 42.86 6.23 1.96
C TRP A 12 41.42 5.94 1.55
N VAL A 13 41.21 5.57 0.29
CA VAL A 13 39.95 4.93 -0.15
C VAL A 13 40.13 3.43 0.04
N SER A 14 39.51 2.87 1.08
CA SER A 14 39.38 1.42 1.21
C SER A 14 38.34 0.94 0.20
N LEU A 15 38.79 0.31 -0.89
CA LEU A 15 37.91 -0.54 -1.70
C LEU A 15 37.59 -1.79 -0.87
N GLY A 16 36.43 -1.79 -0.22
CA GLY A 16 35.79 -3.01 0.23
C GLY A 16 35.34 -3.79 -1.00
N CYS A 17 36.15 -4.77 -1.42
CA CYS A 17 35.74 -5.77 -2.39
C CYS A 17 34.78 -6.72 -1.69
N HIS A 18 33.48 -6.43 -1.73
CA HIS A 18 32.46 -7.41 -1.41
C HIS A 18 32.32 -8.34 -2.61
N THR A 19 32.96 -9.51 -2.55
CA THR A 19 32.63 -10.64 -3.40
C THR A 19 31.25 -11.15 -2.99
N MET A 20 30.20 -10.63 -3.62
CA MET A 20 28.85 -11.21 -3.53
C MET A 20 28.85 -12.49 -4.37
N GLY A 21 28.57 -13.61 -3.70
CA GLY A 21 28.39 -14.91 -4.36
C GLY A 21 27.19 -14.87 -5.31
N VAL A 22 27.37 -15.44 -6.49
CA VAL A 22 26.30 -15.64 -7.48
C VAL A 22 25.40 -16.78 -6.99
N ALA A 23 24.37 -16.41 -6.23
CA ALA A 23 23.14 -17.18 -6.09
C ALA A 23 22.09 -16.41 -6.91
N GLY A 24 21.55 -17.05 -7.96
CA GLY A 24 20.58 -16.53 -8.93
C GLY A 24 20.19 -15.06 -8.76
N GLU A 25 20.79 -14.17 -9.56
CA GLU A 25 20.72 -12.71 -9.39
C GLU A 25 19.26 -12.23 -9.43
N THR A 26 18.71 -11.90 -8.26
CA THR A 26 17.40 -11.27 -8.12
C THR A 26 17.47 -9.83 -8.56
N LEU A 27 16.49 -9.38 -9.35
CA LEU A 27 16.30 -7.97 -9.67
C LEU A 27 15.46 -7.31 -8.58
N THR A 28 15.89 -6.17 -8.09
CA THR A 28 15.17 -5.43 -7.04
C THR A 28 14.46 -4.23 -7.63
N LEU A 29 13.15 -4.13 -7.42
CA LEU A 29 12.37 -2.94 -7.67
C LEU A 29 12.09 -2.23 -6.35
N THR A 30 12.61 -1.01 -6.21
CA THR A 30 12.34 -0.15 -5.06
C THR A 30 11.32 0.90 -5.45
N VAL A 31 10.20 0.92 -4.75
CA VAL A 31 9.12 1.91 -4.92
C VAL A 31 9.19 2.90 -3.75
N PRO A 32 9.62 4.14 -3.97
CA PRO A 32 9.65 5.17 -2.93
C PRO A 32 8.24 5.56 -2.50
N ARG A 33 8.08 5.95 -1.23
CA ARG A 33 6.81 6.43 -0.65
C ARG A 33 6.16 7.52 -1.49
N GLN A 34 6.95 8.43 -2.07
CA GLN A 34 6.42 9.51 -2.91
C GLN A 34 5.67 8.99 -4.15
N ILE A 35 6.18 7.93 -4.79
CA ILE A 35 5.53 7.31 -5.95
C ILE A 35 4.23 6.62 -5.51
N LEU A 36 4.20 6.03 -4.32
CA LEU A 36 2.96 5.44 -3.78
C LEU A 36 1.90 6.51 -3.49
N ILE A 37 2.29 7.67 -2.97
CA ILE A 37 1.38 8.80 -2.76
C ILE A 37 0.77 9.22 -4.09
N GLU A 38 1.60 9.44 -5.11
CA GLU A 38 1.12 9.82 -6.44
C GLU A 38 0.20 8.77 -7.07
N ALA A 39 0.53 7.47 -6.90
CA ALA A 39 -0.30 6.38 -7.40
C ALA A 39 -1.64 6.28 -6.67
N VAL A 40 -1.65 6.46 -5.34
CA VAL A 40 -2.87 6.47 -4.53
C VAL A 40 -3.75 7.67 -4.89
N ASP A 41 -3.18 8.87 -4.97
CA ASP A 41 -3.91 10.08 -5.35
C ASP A 41 -4.52 9.96 -6.75
N ALA A 42 -3.82 9.33 -7.69
CA ALA A 42 -4.33 9.08 -9.04
C ALA A 42 -5.46 8.04 -9.09
N ALA A 43 -5.53 7.13 -8.11
CA ALA A 43 -6.55 6.10 -8.02
C ALA A 43 -7.83 6.59 -7.32
N LEU A 44 -7.75 7.68 -6.55
CA LEU A 44 -8.87 8.26 -5.80
C LEU A 44 -9.63 9.32 -6.63
N PRO A 45 -10.93 9.54 -6.36
CA PRO A 45 -11.77 8.87 -5.36
C PRO A 45 -12.29 7.49 -5.82
N ILE A 46 -12.58 6.60 -4.86
CA ILE A 46 -13.13 5.26 -5.14
C ILE A 46 -14.42 5.06 -4.36
N THR A 47 -15.49 4.67 -5.04
CA THR A 47 -16.79 4.34 -4.43
C THR A 47 -16.99 2.83 -4.32
N PHE A 48 -17.45 2.38 -3.16
CA PHE A 48 -17.80 0.99 -2.88
C PHE A 48 -19.12 0.93 -2.11
N TYR A 49 -19.80 -0.21 -2.23
CA TYR A 49 -21.07 -0.48 -1.56
C TYR A 49 -20.83 -1.51 -0.45
N PRO A 50 -21.05 -1.16 0.82
CA PRO A 50 -20.83 -2.09 1.93
C PRO A 50 -21.72 -3.32 1.78
N GLU A 51 -21.14 -4.52 1.87
CA GLU A 51 -21.90 -5.78 1.92
C GLU A 51 -22.36 -6.15 3.34
N ALA A 52 -22.42 -5.18 4.26
CA ALA A 52 -22.78 -5.43 5.65
C ALA A 52 -24.32 -5.40 5.80
N GLU A 53 -24.90 -6.46 6.37
CA GLU A 53 -26.37 -6.59 6.51
C GLU A 53 -27.05 -5.41 7.21
N ALA A 54 -26.33 -4.70 8.09
CA ALA A 54 -26.84 -3.58 8.85
C ALA A 54 -26.68 -2.21 8.15
N PHE A 55 -26.03 -2.14 6.98
CA PHE A 55 -25.68 -0.89 6.31
C PHE A 55 -26.05 -0.91 4.83
N GLU A 56 -26.77 0.13 4.39
CA GLU A 56 -27.09 0.36 2.99
C GLU A 56 -26.64 1.77 2.58
N GLY A 57 -26.22 1.95 1.34
CA GLY A 57 -25.73 3.24 0.81
C GLY A 57 -24.37 3.12 0.13
N GLY A 58 -23.93 4.20 -0.51
CA GLY A 58 -22.63 4.27 -1.19
C GLY A 58 -21.58 4.91 -0.29
N VAL A 59 -20.41 4.31 -0.19
CA VAL A 59 -19.27 4.90 0.55
C VAL A 59 -18.16 5.22 -0.43
N THR A 60 -17.71 6.47 -0.43
CA THR A 60 -16.61 6.95 -1.26
C THR A 60 -15.39 7.24 -0.40
N LEU A 61 -14.29 6.55 -0.67
CA LEU A 61 -12.97 6.96 -0.21
C LEU A 61 -12.52 8.16 -1.05
N ALA A 62 -12.60 9.34 -0.44
CA ALA A 62 -12.37 10.61 -1.12
C ALA A 62 -10.88 10.96 -1.17
N SER A 63 -10.15 10.69 -0.09
CA SER A 63 -8.73 11.02 0.01
C SER A 63 -8.01 10.13 1.02
N ILE A 64 -6.70 9.95 0.83
CA ILE A 64 -5.76 9.43 1.81
C ILE A 64 -4.64 10.48 1.96
N SER A 65 -4.43 11.03 3.15
CA SER A 65 -3.33 11.95 3.46
C SER A 65 -2.33 11.33 4.42
N ASP A 66 -1.16 11.96 4.55
CA ASP A 66 -0.13 11.60 5.52
C ASP A 66 0.30 10.12 5.42
N LEU A 67 0.42 9.62 4.18
CA LEU A 67 0.81 8.24 3.93
C LEU A 67 2.21 7.99 4.52
N THR A 68 2.29 6.96 5.35
CA THR A 68 3.49 6.51 6.05
C THR A 68 3.76 5.04 5.74
N LEU A 69 5.05 4.69 5.66
CA LEU A 69 5.51 3.32 5.53
C LEU A 69 6.32 2.96 6.76
N GLY A 70 6.04 1.78 7.33
CA GLY A 70 6.80 1.17 8.42
C GLY A 70 6.87 -0.33 8.22
N ASP A 71 7.53 -1.04 9.13
CA ASP A 71 7.80 -2.48 9.09
C ASP A 71 6.55 -3.31 8.73
N ASN A 72 6.36 -3.57 7.43
CA ASN A 72 5.16 -4.21 6.86
C ASN A 72 3.81 -3.53 7.20
N LEU A 73 3.83 -2.22 7.43
CA LEU A 73 2.64 -1.41 7.71
C LEU A 73 2.60 -0.19 6.79
N ILE A 74 1.41 0.08 6.24
CA ILE A 74 1.07 1.36 5.62
C ILE A 74 0.11 2.09 6.55
N GLY A 75 0.37 3.35 6.87
CA GLY A 75 -0.53 4.19 7.65
C GLY A 75 -0.95 5.43 6.87
N GLY A 76 -2.10 6.01 7.22
CA GLY A 76 -2.54 7.28 6.67
C GLY A 76 -3.84 7.78 7.30
N ALA A 77 -4.23 9.00 6.97
CA ALA A 77 -5.52 9.59 7.33
C ALA A 77 -6.46 9.53 6.14
N ILE A 78 -7.64 8.94 6.31
CA ILE A 78 -8.64 8.80 5.25
C ILE A 78 -9.79 9.78 5.44
N THR A 79 -10.36 10.24 4.33
CA THR A 79 -11.68 10.88 4.30
C THR A 79 -12.67 9.98 3.56
N LEU A 80 -13.75 9.63 4.24
CA LEU A 80 -14.86 8.85 3.69
C LEU A 80 -16.09 9.76 3.55
N ILE A 81 -16.80 9.62 2.43
CA ILE A 81 -18.08 10.29 2.16
C ILE A 81 -19.13 9.21 1.93
N GLY A 82 -20.09 9.09 2.83
CA GLY A 82 -21.26 8.24 2.67
C GLY A 82 -22.42 9.01 2.04
N GLN A 83 -23.11 8.38 1.09
CA GLN A 83 -24.27 8.92 0.40
C GLN A 83 -25.44 7.95 0.53
N ASP A 84 -26.64 8.50 0.77
CA ASP A 84 -27.88 7.74 0.97
C ASP A 84 -27.72 6.61 2.00
N MET A 85 -27.05 6.92 3.12
CA MET A 85 -26.70 5.93 4.12
C MET A 85 -27.91 5.57 4.99
N PHE A 86 -28.18 4.28 5.14
CA PHE A 86 -29.14 3.73 6.09
C PHE A 86 -28.48 2.72 7.03
N ILE A 87 -28.95 2.70 8.28
CA ILE A 87 -28.54 1.72 9.29
C ILE A 87 -29.77 1.00 9.83
N ASP A 88 -29.74 -0.32 9.81
CA ASP A 88 -30.69 -1.14 10.54
C ASP A 88 -30.17 -1.42 11.95
N THR A 89 -30.92 -0.96 12.96
CA THR A 89 -30.55 -1.10 14.38
C THR A 89 -31.75 -1.56 15.22
N SER A 90 -31.53 -1.95 16.48
CA SER A 90 -32.59 -2.31 17.41
C SER A 90 -32.52 -1.47 18.67
N ILE A 91 -33.61 -0.75 18.98
CA ILE A 91 -33.74 0.06 20.20
C ILE A 91 -34.94 -0.48 20.98
N GLY A 92 -34.69 -0.93 22.22
CA GLY A 92 -35.76 -1.49 23.07
C GLY A 92 -36.43 -2.74 22.49
N GLY A 93 -35.71 -3.51 21.66
CA GLY A 93 -36.24 -4.72 21.01
C GLY A 93 -37.06 -4.47 19.74
N GLN A 94 -37.21 -3.21 19.30
CA GLN A 94 -37.80 -2.86 18.01
C GLN A 94 -36.72 -2.57 16.98
N SER A 95 -36.85 -3.20 15.81
CA SER A 95 -36.00 -2.90 14.66
C SER A 95 -36.37 -1.53 14.09
N LEU A 96 -35.37 -0.67 13.90
CA LEU A 96 -35.49 0.66 13.34
C LEU A 96 -34.51 0.80 12.17
N ARG A 97 -35.00 1.34 11.06
CA ARG A 97 -34.16 1.79 9.95
C ARG A 97 -33.90 3.28 10.07
N LEU A 98 -32.66 3.64 10.40
CA LEU A 98 -32.19 5.01 10.53
C LEU A 98 -31.67 5.51 9.20
N ASN A 99 -32.21 6.64 8.72
CA ASN A 99 -31.65 7.36 7.58
C ASN A 99 -30.58 8.36 8.08
N LEU A 100 -29.34 8.14 7.69
CA LEU A 100 -28.22 9.04 7.99
C LEU A 100 -27.97 10.08 6.90
N GLY A 101 -28.51 9.88 5.69
CA GLY A 101 -28.30 10.77 4.55
C GLY A 101 -26.84 10.82 4.11
N GLU A 102 -26.29 12.03 4.00
CA GLU A 102 -24.90 12.26 3.68
C GLU A 102 -24.05 12.35 4.95
N ILE A 103 -22.98 11.57 4.98
CA ILE A 103 -22.00 11.60 6.08
C ILE A 103 -20.61 11.86 5.54
N GLN A 104 -19.83 12.69 6.24
CA GLN A 104 -18.40 12.83 6.00
C GLN A 104 -17.67 12.40 7.27
N TYR A 105 -16.67 11.53 7.09
CA TYR A 105 -15.90 10.99 8.21
C TYR A 105 -14.42 11.03 7.92
N GLN A 106 -13.63 11.26 8.97
CA GLN A 106 -12.18 11.27 8.91
C GLN A 106 -11.61 10.37 10.01
N SER A 107 -10.66 9.52 9.67
CA SER A 107 -9.93 8.70 10.65
C SER A 107 -8.55 8.33 10.15
N ASN A 108 -7.67 8.04 11.09
CA ASN A 108 -6.45 7.32 10.80
C ASN A 108 -6.75 5.84 10.55
N VAL A 109 -6.03 5.23 9.63
CA VAL A 109 -6.08 3.79 9.34
C VAL A 109 -4.68 3.27 9.14
N HIS A 110 -4.47 2.01 9.51
CA HIS A 110 -3.27 1.27 9.17
C HIS A 110 -3.64 0.03 8.37
N ALA A 111 -2.78 -0.42 7.48
CA ALA A 111 -2.90 -1.69 6.80
C ALA A 111 -1.62 -2.49 6.96
N SER A 112 -1.74 -3.73 7.42
CA SER A 112 -0.62 -4.66 7.40
C SER A 112 -0.49 -5.30 6.02
N LEU A 113 0.76 -5.53 5.62
CA LEU A 113 1.11 -6.16 4.36
C LEU A 113 1.79 -7.49 4.63
N SER A 114 1.32 -8.52 3.95
CA SER A 114 1.92 -9.85 4.01
C SER A 114 1.99 -10.43 2.62
N TYR A 115 3.17 -10.90 2.22
CA TYR A 115 3.35 -11.58 0.95
C TYR A 115 3.25 -13.10 1.14
N ASP A 116 2.30 -13.72 0.44
CA ASP A 116 2.24 -15.17 0.30
C ASP A 116 3.02 -15.58 -0.96
N GLY A 117 4.25 -16.06 -0.79
CA GLY A 117 5.11 -16.49 -1.89
C GLY A 117 4.64 -17.75 -2.63
N GLN A 118 3.77 -18.57 -2.03
CA GLN A 118 3.19 -19.74 -2.70
C GLN A 118 2.08 -19.33 -3.65
N ARG A 119 1.21 -18.42 -3.20
CA ARG A 119 0.11 -17.87 -4.01
C ARG A 119 0.56 -16.71 -4.91
N ARG A 120 1.70 -16.11 -4.59
CA ARG A 120 2.23 -14.86 -5.16
C ARG A 120 1.21 -13.73 -5.06
N VAL A 121 0.64 -13.60 -3.87
CA VAL A 121 -0.38 -12.60 -3.55
C VAL A 121 0.15 -11.71 -2.45
N LEU A 122 0.02 -10.40 -2.63
CA LEU A 122 0.20 -9.43 -1.57
C LEU A 122 -1.14 -9.23 -0.87
N VAL A 123 -1.23 -9.62 0.39
CA VAL A 123 -2.41 -9.45 1.22
C VAL A 123 -2.30 -8.13 1.98
N VAL A 124 -3.33 -7.31 1.86
CA VAL A 124 -3.49 -6.03 2.56
C VAL A 124 -4.63 -6.14 3.54
N SER A 125 -4.34 -6.00 4.83
CA SER A 125 -5.33 -6.12 5.91
C SER A 125 -5.48 -4.78 6.62
N PRO A 126 -6.49 -3.95 6.27
CA PRO A 126 -6.72 -2.69 6.95
C PRO A 126 -7.22 -2.89 8.37
N SER A 127 -6.97 -1.90 9.20
CA SER A 127 -7.39 -1.81 10.59
C SER A 127 -7.46 -0.35 11.00
N ILE A 128 -8.31 -0.06 11.97
CA ILE A 128 -8.38 1.26 12.60
C ILE A 128 -7.58 1.14 13.90
N PRO A 129 -6.58 1.99 14.12
CA PRO A 129 -5.87 1.99 15.40
C PRO A 129 -6.87 2.27 16.53
N ALA A 130 -6.80 1.47 17.60
CA ALA A 130 -7.64 1.66 18.76
C ALA A 130 -7.46 3.08 19.31
N LYS A 131 -8.57 3.82 19.49
CA LYS A 131 -8.53 5.14 20.14
C LYS A 131 -8.07 4.94 21.58
N THR A 132 -7.02 5.64 21.99
CA THR A 132 -6.55 5.63 23.39
C THR A 132 -7.65 6.23 24.27
N ASP A 133 -8.05 5.49 25.30
CA ASP A 133 -9.11 5.85 26.25
C ASP A 133 -8.92 7.29 26.78
N GLY A 134 -9.81 8.20 26.39
CA GLY A 134 -9.78 9.59 26.85
C GLY A 134 -10.59 10.58 26.01
N MET A 135 -10.85 10.26 24.73
CA MET A 135 -11.76 11.03 23.88
C MET A 135 -12.96 10.16 23.54
N ALA A 136 -14.03 10.28 24.33
CA ALA A 136 -15.33 9.70 24.00
C ALA A 136 -15.84 10.37 22.71
N SER A 137 -15.70 9.71 21.55
CA SER A 137 -16.38 10.14 20.34
C SER A 137 -17.87 9.82 20.48
N SER A 138 -18.69 10.86 20.42
CA SER A 138 -20.16 10.82 20.43
C SER A 138 -20.79 10.11 19.22
N ASN A 139 -19.98 9.50 18.33
CA ASN A 139 -20.41 8.99 17.02
C ASN A 139 -20.34 7.46 16.93
N GLN A 140 -20.90 6.78 17.94
CA GLN A 140 -21.00 5.32 18.02
C GLN A 140 -21.48 4.63 16.72
N PRO A 141 -22.47 5.14 15.95
CA PRO A 141 -22.93 4.48 14.74
C PRO A 141 -21.92 4.52 13.59
N VAL A 142 -21.10 5.58 13.52
CA VAL A 142 -20.12 5.77 12.44
C VAL A 142 -18.86 4.95 12.72
N ASP A 143 -18.44 4.86 13.99
CA ASP A 143 -17.35 3.96 14.38
C ASP A 143 -17.75 2.49 14.13
N ALA A 144 -19.01 2.11 14.36
CA ALA A 144 -19.53 0.78 14.01
C ALA A 144 -19.56 0.50 12.50
N LEU A 145 -19.93 1.49 11.68
CA LEU A 145 -19.85 1.41 10.21
C LEU A 145 -18.41 1.13 9.78
N LEU A 146 -17.46 1.90 10.28
CA LEU A 146 -16.06 1.75 9.90
C LEU A 146 -15.47 0.41 10.31
N ASN A 147 -15.81 -0.08 11.50
CA ASN A 147 -15.46 -1.43 11.90
C ASN A 147 -16.08 -2.45 10.92
N ALA A 148 -17.35 -2.34 10.56
CA ALA A 148 -17.98 -3.24 9.58
C ALA A 148 -17.36 -3.17 8.17
N LEU A 149 -16.78 -2.02 7.79
CA LEU A 149 -16.12 -1.83 6.50
C LEU A 149 -14.70 -2.38 6.45
N LEU A 150 -13.94 -2.28 7.54
CA LEU A 150 -12.50 -2.56 7.54
C LEU A 150 -12.14 -3.79 8.35
N GLU A 151 -12.85 -4.08 9.44
CA GLU A 151 -12.53 -5.17 10.34
C GLU A 151 -12.80 -6.53 9.67
N GLY A 152 -11.78 -7.40 9.70
CA GLY A 152 -11.86 -8.74 9.10
C GLY A 152 -11.83 -8.76 7.57
N ARG A 153 -11.74 -7.61 6.89
CA ARG A 153 -11.55 -7.57 5.44
C ARG A 153 -10.08 -7.70 5.09
N THR A 154 -9.81 -8.45 4.03
CA THR A 154 -8.49 -8.55 3.41
C THR A 154 -8.62 -8.29 1.92
N TYR A 155 -7.67 -7.57 1.37
CA TYR A 155 -7.59 -7.29 -0.06
C TYR A 155 -6.37 -8.02 -0.62
N GLU A 156 -6.58 -8.78 -1.68
CA GLU A 156 -5.54 -9.57 -2.33
C GLU A 156 -5.12 -8.90 -3.63
N LEU A 157 -3.83 -8.56 -3.75
CA LEU A 157 -3.22 -8.11 -5.00
C LEU A 157 -2.50 -9.29 -5.62
N ASP A 158 -3.00 -9.76 -6.76
CA ASP A 158 -2.38 -10.83 -7.55
C ASP A 158 -1.13 -10.31 -8.27
N LEU A 159 0.04 -10.81 -7.86
CA LEU A 159 1.33 -10.44 -8.44
C LEU A 159 1.81 -11.41 -9.51
N ASN A 160 0.98 -12.36 -9.95
CA ASN A 160 1.29 -13.25 -11.06
C ASN A 160 1.19 -12.57 -12.44
N ARG A 161 0.63 -11.35 -12.50
CA ARG A 161 0.27 -10.66 -13.75
C ARG A 161 1.15 -9.46 -14.08
N LEU A 162 2.42 -9.49 -13.66
CA LEU A 162 3.37 -8.45 -14.06
C LEU A 162 3.56 -8.50 -15.58
N GLU A 163 3.30 -7.37 -16.26
CA GLU A 163 3.47 -7.29 -17.70
C GLU A 163 4.96 -7.46 -18.07
N PRO A 164 5.27 -8.29 -19.08
CA PRO A 164 6.64 -8.48 -19.52
C PRO A 164 7.18 -7.22 -20.18
N ILE A 165 8.47 -6.96 -19.98
CA ILE A 165 9.17 -5.89 -20.69
C ILE A 165 9.67 -6.42 -22.02
N ILE A 166 9.26 -5.78 -23.12
CA ILE A 166 9.73 -6.11 -24.47
C ILE A 166 10.75 -5.05 -24.92
N THR A 167 11.97 -5.48 -25.24
CA THR A 167 13.05 -4.61 -25.73
C THR A 167 13.57 -5.10 -27.08
N GLN A 168 14.21 -4.22 -27.86
CA GLN A 168 14.92 -4.60 -29.08
C GLN A 168 16.42 -4.68 -28.83
N LEU A 169 17.04 -5.78 -29.27
CA LEU A 169 18.48 -5.99 -29.20
C LEU A 169 18.98 -6.63 -30.51
N GLY A 170 19.76 -5.87 -31.27
CA GLY A 170 20.39 -6.37 -32.50
C GLY A 170 19.41 -6.86 -33.58
N GLY A 171 18.24 -6.22 -33.71
CA GLY A 171 17.20 -6.60 -34.68
C GLY A 171 16.30 -7.74 -34.23
N ARG A 172 16.45 -8.23 -32.99
CA ARG A 172 15.58 -9.23 -32.37
C ARG A 172 14.82 -8.60 -31.21
N GLN A 173 13.64 -9.12 -30.92
CA GLN A 173 12.91 -8.75 -29.71
C GLN A 173 13.34 -9.65 -28.55
N LEU A 174 13.55 -9.06 -27.38
CA LEU A 174 13.83 -9.73 -26.13
C LEU A 174 12.66 -9.45 -25.18
N MET A 175 11.98 -10.52 -24.76
CA MET A 175 10.93 -10.47 -23.76
C MET A 175 11.51 -10.86 -22.40
N THR A 176 11.28 -10.02 -21.39
CA THR A 176 11.67 -10.29 -20.01
C THR A 176 10.41 -10.42 -19.15
N GLU A 177 10.18 -11.61 -18.63
CA GLU A 177 9.12 -11.91 -17.67
C GLU A 177 9.68 -11.85 -16.25
N PHE A 178 8.84 -11.46 -15.28
CA PHE A 178 9.25 -11.33 -13.89
C PHE A 178 8.36 -12.18 -12.99
N ALA A 179 8.98 -13.06 -12.20
CA ALA A 179 8.31 -13.72 -11.08
C ALA A 179 8.64 -12.98 -9.78
N VAL A 180 7.62 -12.63 -8.99
CA VAL A 180 7.85 -12.05 -7.66
C VAL A 180 8.36 -13.14 -6.72
N ASN A 181 9.51 -12.89 -6.11
CA ASN A 181 10.12 -13.74 -5.10
C ASN A 181 9.76 -13.30 -3.68
N ASP A 182 9.75 -11.99 -3.44
CA ASP A 182 9.45 -11.42 -2.13
C ASP A 182 8.95 -9.98 -2.24
N VAL A 183 8.19 -9.54 -1.25
CA VAL A 183 7.76 -8.14 -1.08
C VAL A 183 7.99 -7.76 0.38
N SER A 184 8.77 -6.71 0.60
CA SER A 184 9.02 -6.17 1.93
C SER A 184 8.74 -4.67 1.97
N VAL A 185 8.29 -4.20 3.13
CA VAL A 185 8.06 -2.78 3.38
C VAL A 185 9.06 -2.32 4.43
N SER A 186 9.77 -1.27 4.11
CA SER A 186 10.69 -0.57 5.02
C SER A 186 10.25 0.89 5.15
N PRO A 187 10.78 1.62 6.14
CA PRO A 187 10.58 3.06 6.18
C PRO A 187 10.92 3.70 4.83
N GLU A 188 10.00 4.52 4.31
CA GLU A 188 10.10 5.24 3.03
C GLU A 188 10.08 4.41 1.72
N THR A 189 10.12 3.07 1.76
CA THR A 189 10.15 2.28 0.52
C THR A 189 9.43 0.93 0.61
N ILE A 190 8.80 0.52 -0.49
CA ILE A 190 8.44 -0.88 -0.74
C ILE A 190 9.51 -1.50 -1.65
N VAL A 191 10.00 -2.68 -1.29
CA VAL A 191 11.02 -3.41 -2.05
C VAL A 191 10.42 -4.71 -2.54
N ILE A 192 10.43 -4.88 -3.86
CA ILE A 192 9.94 -6.08 -4.54
C ILE A 192 11.15 -6.79 -5.15
N SER A 193 11.36 -8.04 -4.74
CA SER A 193 12.40 -8.90 -5.30
C SER A 193 11.81 -9.72 -6.44
N LEU A 194 12.44 -9.65 -7.61
CA LEU A 194 11.98 -10.26 -8.86
C LEU A 194 13.02 -11.25 -9.38
N ILE A 195 12.54 -12.34 -9.97
CA ILE A 195 13.37 -13.31 -10.70
C ILE A 195 13.05 -13.13 -12.19
N PRO A 196 13.98 -12.57 -12.99
CA PRO A 196 13.75 -12.38 -14.41
C PRO A 196 13.92 -13.68 -15.19
N THR A 197 13.08 -13.89 -16.21
CA THR A 197 13.24 -14.93 -17.23
C THR A 197 13.25 -14.28 -18.61
N PHE A 198 14.24 -14.62 -19.43
CA PHE A 198 14.47 -14.00 -20.73
C PHE A 198 14.12 -14.95 -21.87
N THR A 199 13.28 -14.47 -22.79
CA THR A 199 12.88 -15.21 -23.99
C THR A 199 13.19 -14.38 -25.23
N GLY A 200 14.03 -14.93 -26.11
CA GLY A 200 14.30 -14.33 -27.42
C GLY A 200 13.13 -14.58 -28.37
N LEU A 201 12.51 -13.52 -28.86
CA LEU A 201 11.47 -13.59 -29.87
C LEU A 201 12.09 -13.48 -31.28
N PRO A 202 11.52 -14.17 -32.28
CA PRO A 202 12.01 -14.17 -33.65
C PRO A 202 11.98 -12.77 -34.29
#